data_AF-A0A8J6QCS3-F1
#
_entry.id   AF-A0A8J6QCS3-F1
#
_cell.length_a   1.000
_cell.length_b   1.000
_cell.length_c   1.000
_cell.angle_alpha   90.00
_cell.angle_beta   90.00
_cell.angle_gamma   90.00
#
_symmetry.space_group_name_H-M   'P 1'
#
loop_
_entity.id
_entity.type
_entity.pdbx_description
1 polymer ?
#
loop_
_entity_poly.entity_id
_entity_poly.type
_entity_poly.pdbx_seq_one_letter_code
_entity_poly.pdbx_strand_id
1 'polypeptide(L)' 'MNENNPVLHAMRQELHELRGRYHRQPSDFNRYQLVRHEQRLAQWVPSELISA' A
#
# COMPACT_ATOMS: atom_id res chain seq x y z
N MET A 1 -5.06 5.27 16.83
CA MET A 1 -5.57 6.62 16.52
C MET A 1 -4.78 7.21 15.35
N ASN A 2 -5.23 6.97 14.11
CA ASN A 2 -4.84 7.75 12.93
C ASN A 2 -5.81 7.51 11.76
N GLU A 3 -7.06 7.13 12.06
CA GLU A 3 -8.01 6.63 11.06
C GLU A 3 -8.53 7.71 10.11
N ASN A 4 -8.35 9.00 10.44
CA ASN A 4 -8.77 10.16 9.65
C ASN A 4 -7.60 10.98 9.09
N ASN A 5 -6.40 10.39 8.93
CA ASN A 5 -5.27 11.12 8.36
C ASN A 5 -5.39 11.17 6.82
N PRO A 6 -5.55 12.36 6.21
CA PRO A 6 -5.70 12.47 4.75
C PRO A 6 -4.52 11.89 3.98
N VAL A 7 -3.31 11.90 4.56
CA VAL A 7 -2.12 11.28 3.97
C VAL A 7 -2.25 9.75 3.94
N LEU A 8 -2.80 9.14 5.00
CA LEU A 8 -3.01 7.69 5.04
C LEU A 8 -4.09 7.25 4.04
N HIS A 9 -5.15 8.04 3.87
CA HIS A 9 -6.14 7.78 2.82
C HIS A 9 -5.53 7.83 1.43
N ALA A 10 -4.72 8.85 1.14
CA ALA A 10 -4.01 8.96 -0.13
C ALA A 10 -3.06 7.76 -0.36
N MET A 11 -2.28 7.36 0.65
CA MET A 11 -1.40 6.19 0.55
C MET A 11 -2.17 4.89 0.33
N ARG A 12 -3.32 4.69 0.99
CA ARG A 12 -4.19 3.52 0.79
C ARG A 12 -4.75 3.47 -0.63
N GLN A 13 -5.20 4.62 -1.14
CA GLN A 13 -5.71 4.73 -2.51
C GLN A 13 -4.61 4.39 -3.54
N GLU A 14 -3.41 4.93 -3.36
CA GLU A 14 -2.26 4.65 -4.21
C GLU A 14 -1.88 3.15 -4.19
N LEU A 15 -1.98 2.51 -3.03
CA LEU A 15 -1.75 1.07 -2.88
C LEU A 15 -2.79 0.21 -3.61
N HIS A 16 -4.06 0.64 -3.58
CA HIS A 16 -5.13 0.00 -4.34
C HIS A 16 -4.88 0.08 -5.86
N GLU A 17 -4.43 1.24 -6.35
CA GLU A 17 -4.05 1.40 -7.75
C GLU A 17 -2.85 0.52 -8.14
N LEU A 18 -1.81 0.48 -7.31
CA LEU A 18 -0.64 -0.37 -7.54
C LEU A 18 -1.01 -1.85 -7.59
N ARG A 19 -1.90 -2.31 -6.71
CA ARG A 19 -2.45 -3.68 -6.79
C ARG A 19 -3.19 -3.91 -8.10
N GLY A 20 -4.03 -2.97 -8.52
CA GLY A 20 -4.74 -3.04 -9.80
C GLY A 20 -3.80 -3.06 -11.02
N ARG A 21 -2.68 -2.34 -10.97
CA ARG A 21 -1.64 -2.35 -12.01
C ARG A 21 -0.87 -3.67 -12.02
N TYR A 22 -0.45 -4.17 -10.85
CA TYR A 22 0.22 -5.46 -10.73
C TYR A 22 -0.68 -6.61 -11.19
N HIS A 23 -1.97 -6.57 -10.86
CA HIS A 23 -2.93 -7.58 -11.29
C HIS A 23 -3.12 -7.58 -12.82
N ARG A 24 -3.19 -6.39 -13.45
CA ARG A 24 -3.30 -6.27 -14.91
C ARG A 24 -2.01 -6.61 -15.65
N GLN A 25 -0.86 -6.27 -15.07
CA GLN A 25 0.45 -6.51 -15.65
C GLN A 25 1.40 -6.97 -14.55
N PRO A 26 1.47 -8.28 -14.26
CA PRO A 26 2.41 -8.80 -13.28
C PRO A 26 3.83 -8.70 -13.84
N SER A 27 4.57 -7.70 -13.38
CA SER A 27 5.98 -7.48 -13.70
C SER A 27 6.77 -7.26 -12.42
N ASP A 28 8.07 -7.53 -12.44
CA ASP A 28 8.94 -7.31 -11.28
C ASP A 28 8.96 -5.83 -10.88
N PHE A 29 8.89 -4.92 -11.85
CA PHE A 29 8.76 -3.49 -11.59
C PHE A 29 7.49 -3.16 -10.80
N ASN A 30 6.32 -3.64 -11.26
CA ASN A 30 5.04 -3.39 -10.60
C ASN A 30 4.98 -4.04 -9.22
N ARG A 31 5.55 -5.24 -9.07
CA ARG A 31 5.70 -5.93 -7.78
C ARG A 31 6.57 -5.11 -6.82
N TYR A 32 7.70 -4.60 -7.28
CA TYR A 32 8.60 -3.78 -6.45
C TYR A 32 7.92 -2.49 -5.98
N GLN A 33 7.19 -1.81 -6.88
CA GLN A 33 6.45 -0.60 -6.54
C GLN A 33 5.39 -0.86 -5.47
N LEU A 34 4.65 -1.97 -5.62
CA LEU A 34 3.63 -2.40 -4.67
C LEU A 34 4.22 -2.70 -3.29
N VAL A 35 5.21 -3.59 -3.22
CA VAL A 35 5.84 -3.99 -1.94
C VAL A 35 6.48 -2.80 -1.23
N ARG A 36 7.09 -1.88 -1.97
CA ARG A 36 7.67 -0.67 -1.38
C ARG A 36 6.62 0.25 -0.76
N HIS A 37 5.44 0.36 -1.36
CA HIS A 37 4.34 1.15 -0.80
C HIS A 37 3.69 0.46 0.40
N GLU A 38 3.57 -0.87 0.38
CA GLU A 38 3.11 -1.67 1.53
C GLU A 38 4.04 -1.49 2.74
N GLN A 39 5.36 -1.57 2.53
CA GLN A 39 6.34 -1.33 3.59
C GLN A 39 6.31 0.11 4.10
N ARG A 40 6.11 1.10 3.22
CA ARG A 40 5.96 2.50 3.64
C ARG A 40 4.72 2.65 4.52
N LEU A 41 3.57 2.11 4.12
CA LEU A 41 2.33 2.22 4.88
C LEU A 41 2.45 1.53 6.24
N ALA A 42 3.12 0.38 6.30
CA ALA A 42 3.41 -0.33 7.55
C ALA A 42 4.23 0.48 8.56
N GLN A 43 5.13 1.36 8.12
CA GLN A 43 5.89 2.25 9.01
C GLN A 43 4.99 3.31 9.67
N TRP A 44 3.92 3.71 8.99
CA TRP A 44 2.99 4.73 9.49
C TRP A 44 1.83 4.13 10.29
N VAL A 45 1.38 2.92 9.92
CA VAL A 45 0.33 2.17 10.62
C VAL A 45 0.77 0.71 10.81
N PRO A 46 1.58 0.43 11.85
CA PRO A 46 2.07 -0.92 12.11
C PRO A 46 0.94 -1.93 12.37
N SER A 47 -0.20 -1.45 12.86
CA SER A 47 -1.35 -2.26 13.26
C SER A 47 -2.06 -2.97 12.10
N GLU A 48 -1.95 -2.49 10.85
CA GLU A 48 -2.65 -3.10 9.71
C GLU A 48 -1.92 -4.32 9.13
N LEU A 49 -0.67 -4.58 9.54
CA LEU A 49 0.05 -5.81 9.18
C LEU A 49 -0.39 -7.04 9.99
N ILE A 50 -1.12 -6.88 11.10
CA ILE A 50 -1.38 -7.95 12.08
C ILE A 50 -2.61 -8.82 11.71
N SER A 51 -3.32 -8.54 10.61
CA SER A 51 -4.51 -9.31 10.20
C SER A 51 -4.39 -10.03 8.84
N ALA A 52 -3.18 -10.36 8.40
CA ALA A 52 -2.99 -11.28 7.27
C ALA A 52 -3.05 -12.75 7.73
#